data_AF-A0A968V7P1-F1
#
_entry.id   AF-A0A968V7P1-F1
#
_cell.length_a   1.000
_cell.length_b   1.000
_cell.length_c   1.000
_cell.angle_alpha   90.00
_cell.angle_beta   90.00
_cell.angle_gamma   90.00
#
_symmetry.space_group_name_H-M   'P 1'
#
loop_
_entity.id
_entity.type
_entity.pdbx_description
1 polymer ?
#
loop_
_entity_poly.entity_id
_entity_poly.type
_entity_poly.pdbx_seq_one_letter_code
_entity_poly.pdbx_strand_id
1 'polypeptide(L)'
;MKQLLGMTALFPLGSIPLLNQLDEEEVPQAVRTALSKKYPNAKDTLWAADDEMQKFAANFENKDSFADVFFEKDGTWIETALEIELDDVPEVILDNTEEAYPEIEFFEAVMRVERAAQVFTKWCLEMKNLKSHYHTNQMVL
;
A
#
# COMPACT_ATOMS: atom_id res chain seq x y z
N MET A 1 -18.86 3.54 18.14
CA MET A 1 -18.30 2.43 17.33
C MET A 1 -17.63 3.10 16.15
N LYS A 2 -16.30 3.21 16.16
CA LYS A 2 -15.56 3.63 14.97
C LYS A 2 -15.76 2.51 13.97
N GLN A 3 -16.58 2.76 12.96
CA GLN A 3 -16.72 1.86 11.83
C GLN A 3 -15.31 1.75 11.25
N LEU A 4 -14.80 0.53 11.12
CA LEU A 4 -13.62 0.26 10.31
C LEU A 4 -14.08 0.56 8.87
N LEU A 5 -13.97 1.82 8.44
CA LEU A 5 -14.15 2.18 7.03
C LEU A 5 -13.14 1.31 6.31
N GLY A 6 -13.64 0.40 5.48
CA GLY A 6 -12.81 -0.54 4.76
C GLY A 6 -11.70 0.22 4.07
N MET A 7 -10.47 -0.04 4.48
CA MET A 7 -9.28 0.33 3.72
C MET A 7 -9.41 -0.39 2.38
N THR A 8 -9.93 0.30 1.38
CA THR A 8 -9.75 -0.08 0.00
C THR A 8 -8.25 -0.05 -0.23
N ALA A 9 -7.60 -1.22 -0.15
CA ALA A 9 -6.20 -1.40 -0.49
C ALA A 9 -5.99 -0.79 -1.88
N LEU A 10 -5.32 0.35 -1.90
CA LEU A 10 -5.08 1.15 -3.09
C LEU A 10 -3.97 0.46 -3.88
N PHE A 11 -4.30 -0.62 -4.58
CA PHE A 11 -3.33 -1.42 -5.35
C PHE A 11 -2.57 -0.51 -6.34
N PRO A 12 -1.27 -0.26 -6.14
CA PRO A 12 -0.48 0.52 -7.09
C PRO A 12 -0.26 -0.34 -8.35
N LEU A 13 -1.18 -0.19 -9.31
CA LEU A 13 -1.28 -0.82 -10.63
C LEU A 13 -0.19 -1.86 -10.99
N GLY A 14 -0.67 -3.10 -11.03
CA GLY A 14 -0.02 -4.25 -11.64
C GLY A 14 -0.79 -5.53 -11.32
N SER A 15 -2.13 -5.50 -11.47
CA SER A 15 -3.05 -6.65 -11.48
C SER A 15 -2.51 -7.91 -10.81
N ILE A 16 -2.37 -7.91 -9.48
CA ILE A 16 -2.35 -9.19 -8.80
C ILE A 16 -3.82 -9.61 -8.80
N PRO A 17 -4.19 -10.76 -9.40
CA PRO A 17 -5.56 -11.27 -9.31
C PRO A 17 -6.00 -11.28 -7.85
N LEU A 18 -7.31 -11.18 -7.65
CA LEU A 18 -7.98 -11.11 -6.36
C LEU A 18 -7.21 -11.89 -5.29
N LEU A 19 -6.48 -11.17 -4.43
CA LEU A 19 -5.66 -11.81 -3.41
C LEU A 19 -6.61 -12.56 -2.48
N ASN A 20 -6.45 -13.87 -2.40
CA ASN A 20 -7.21 -14.69 -1.47
C ASN A 20 -6.56 -14.62 -0.10
N GLN A 21 -7.36 -14.39 0.92
CA GLN A 21 -6.90 -14.42 2.30
C GLN A 21 -6.34 -15.81 2.64
N LEU A 22 -5.22 -15.83 3.34
CA LEU A 22 -4.54 -17.04 3.79
C LEU A 22 -4.43 -17.07 5.31
N ASP A 23 -4.41 -18.28 5.86
CA ASP A 23 -3.86 -18.50 7.19
C ASP A 23 -2.32 -18.42 7.13
N GLU A 24 -1.67 -18.01 8.22
CA GLU A 24 -0.21 -17.79 8.24
C GLU A 24 0.57 -19.08 7.90
N GLU A 25 0.05 -20.24 8.29
CA GLU A 25 0.66 -21.55 8.03
C GLU A 25 0.74 -21.91 6.54
N GLU A 26 -0.13 -21.31 5.71
CA GLU A 26 -0.15 -21.51 4.26
C GLU A 26 0.92 -20.67 3.54
N VAL A 27 1.47 -19.66 4.23
CA VAL A 27 2.48 -18.76 3.68
C VAL A 27 3.86 -19.42 3.69
N PRO A 28 4.57 -19.45 2.55
CA PRO A 28 5.91 -20.01 2.47
C PRO A 28 6.85 -19.45 3.54
N GLN A 29 7.64 -20.33 4.16
CA GLN A 29 8.59 -19.94 5.21
C GLN A 29 9.55 -18.83 4.74
N ALA A 30 9.96 -18.85 3.46
CA ALA A 30 10.83 -17.84 2.89
C ALA A 30 10.20 -16.44 2.92
N VAL A 31 8.91 -16.33 2.59
CA VAL A 31 8.14 -15.07 2.63
C VAL A 31 7.99 -14.57 4.06
N ARG A 32 7.59 -15.43 5.01
CA ARG A 32 7.47 -15.04 6.43
C ARG A 32 8.81 -14.59 7.02
N THR A 33 9.89 -15.27 6.65
CA THR A 33 11.26 -14.90 7.06
C THR A 33 11.69 -13.56 6.46
N ALA A 34 11.36 -13.32 5.18
CA ALA A 34 11.66 -12.06 4.52
C ALA A 34 10.90 -10.89 5.16
N LEU A 35 9.63 -11.07 5.50
CA LEU A 35 8.84 -10.08 6.23
C LEU A 35 9.46 -9.79 7.60
N SER A 36 9.71 -10.82 8.43
CA SER A 36 10.29 -10.64 9.76
C SER A 36 11.66 -9.94 9.72
N LYS A 37 12.46 -10.19 8.68
CA LYS A 37 13.75 -9.52 8.50
C LYS A 37 13.59 -8.04 8.13
N LYS A 38 12.64 -7.69 7.25
CA LYS A 38 12.44 -6.31 6.77
C LYS A 38 11.63 -5.47 7.79
N TYR A 39 10.68 -6.10 8.47
CA TYR A 39 9.76 -5.49 9.44
C TYR A 39 9.70 -6.35 10.71
N PRO A 40 10.73 -6.31 11.58
CA PRO A 40 10.81 -7.16 12.77
C PRO A 40 9.74 -6.89 13.82
N ASN A 41 9.04 -5.76 13.70
CA ASN A 41 7.95 -5.37 14.60
C ASN A 41 6.56 -5.67 14.03
N ALA A 42 6.47 -6.22 12.81
CA ALA A 42 5.19 -6.61 12.23
C ALA A 42 4.53 -7.68 13.12
N LYS A 43 3.25 -7.45 13.43
CA LYS A 43 2.39 -8.34 14.22
C LYS A 43 1.00 -8.37 13.60
N ASP A 44 0.20 -9.35 14.01
CA ASP A 44 -1.20 -9.49 13.57
C ASP A 44 -1.35 -9.37 12.05
N THR A 45 -0.39 -9.94 11.32
CA THR A 45 -0.26 -9.78 9.88
C THR A 45 -1.37 -10.52 9.15
N LEU A 46 -2.13 -9.79 8.35
CA LEU A 46 -3.09 -10.35 7.42
C LEU A 46 -2.36 -10.76 6.15
N TRP A 47 -2.48 -12.04 5.80
CA TRP A 47 -1.82 -12.62 4.64
C TRP A 47 -2.81 -12.85 3.51
N ALA A 48 -2.35 -12.63 2.29
CA ALA A 48 -3.09 -12.98 1.10
C ALA A 48 -2.14 -13.36 -0.05
N ALA A 49 -2.61 -14.11 -1.03
CA ALA A 49 -1.82 -14.48 -2.21
C ALA A 49 -2.66 -14.51 -3.49
N ASP A 50 -1.98 -14.47 -4.65
CA ASP A 50 -2.62 -14.77 -5.93
C ASP A 50 -3.06 -16.24 -6.01
N ASP A 51 -3.97 -16.54 -6.94
CA ASP A 51 -4.47 -17.90 -7.18
C ASP A 51 -3.32 -18.89 -7.48
N GLU A 52 -2.25 -18.43 -8.12
CA GLU A 52 -1.07 -19.23 -8.46
C GLU A 52 -0.06 -19.42 -7.31
N MET A 53 -0.29 -18.80 -6.15
CA MET A 53 0.62 -18.81 -4.99
C MET A 53 2.06 -18.42 -5.36
N GLN A 54 2.21 -17.47 -6.28
CA GLN A 54 3.48 -16.89 -6.71
C GLN A 54 3.76 -15.55 -6.03
N LYS A 55 2.71 -14.77 -5.73
CA LYS A 55 2.83 -13.47 -5.06
C LYS A 55 2.06 -13.46 -3.76
N PHE A 56 2.70 -12.91 -2.74
CA PHE A 56 2.18 -12.85 -1.38
C PHE A 56 2.13 -11.40 -0.91
N ALA A 57 1.05 -11.02 -0.26
CA ALA A 57 0.88 -9.75 0.41
C ALA A 57 0.81 -9.95 1.93
N ALA A 58 1.51 -9.09 2.66
CA ALA A 58 1.43 -8.95 4.10
C ALA A 58 0.88 -7.55 4.42
N ASN A 59 -0.28 -7.48 5.06
CA ASN A 59 -0.83 -6.25 5.60
C ASN A 59 -0.71 -6.25 7.13
N PHE A 60 -0.15 -5.19 7.71
CA PHE A 60 -0.02 -5.07 9.17
C PHE A 60 0.06 -3.61 9.58
N GLU A 61 -0.25 -3.36 10.85
CA GLU A 61 -0.06 -2.06 11.47
C GLU A 61 1.44 -1.77 11.64
N ASN A 62 1.87 -0.61 11.15
CA ASN A 62 3.24 -0.13 11.26
C ASN A 62 3.23 1.26 11.90
N LYS A 63 3.46 1.31 13.22
CA LYS A 63 3.24 2.49 14.08
C LYS A 63 1.75 2.84 14.12
N ASP A 64 1.37 4.07 13.77
CA ASP A 64 -0.02 4.55 13.81
C ASP A 64 -0.71 4.47 12.42
N SER A 65 -0.14 3.69 11.50
CA SER A 65 -0.61 3.57 10.11
C SER A 65 -0.45 2.13 9.59
N PHE A 66 -0.76 1.89 8.32
CA PHE A 66 -0.74 0.55 7.73
C PHE A 66 0.35 0.38 6.67
N ALA A 67 0.88 -0.83 6.58
CA ALA A 67 1.83 -1.22 5.54
C ALA A 67 1.31 -2.44 4.77
N ASP A 68 1.35 -2.33 3.45
CA ASP A 68 1.20 -3.45 2.52
C ASP A 68 2.57 -3.81 1.95
N VAL A 69 3.00 -5.06 2.12
CA VAL A 69 4.30 -5.55 1.65
C VAL A 69 4.11 -6.75 0.76
N PHE A 70 4.68 -6.68 -0.44
CA PHE A 70 4.54 -7.70 -1.47
C PHE A 70 5.85 -8.48 -1.65
N PHE A 71 5.73 -9.79 -1.80
CA PHE A 71 6.84 -10.72 -2.00
C PHE A 71 6.53 -11.73 -3.11
N GLU A 72 7.57 -12.15 -3.83
CA GLU A 72 7.56 -13.40 -4.60
C GLU A 72 7.59 -14.61 -3.65
N LYS A 73 7.20 -15.78 -4.14
CA LYS A 73 7.16 -17.04 -3.37
C LYS A 73 8.48 -17.41 -2.68
N ASP A 74 9.61 -17.02 -3.26
CA ASP A 74 10.95 -17.27 -2.70
C ASP A 74 11.36 -16.26 -1.61
N GLY A 75 10.48 -15.32 -1.26
CA GLY A 75 10.75 -14.26 -0.29
C GLY A 75 11.42 -13.02 -0.89
N THR A 76 11.60 -12.95 -2.21
CA THR A 76 12.07 -11.72 -2.87
C THR A 76 11.07 -10.60 -2.67
N TRP A 77 11.50 -9.50 -2.05
CA TRP A 77 10.67 -8.31 -1.85
C TRP A 77 10.39 -7.64 -3.20
N ILE A 78 9.11 -7.34 -3.46
CA ILE A 78 8.62 -6.68 -4.67
C ILE A 78 8.42 -5.19 -4.38
N GLU A 79 7.58 -4.89 -3.39
CA GLU A 79 7.10 -3.54 -3.10
C GLU A 79 6.68 -3.40 -1.63
N THR A 80 6.78 -2.18 -1.09
CA THR A 80 6.03 -1.76 0.09
C THR A 80 5.22 -0.53 -0.28
N ALA A 81 3.93 -0.53 0.06
CA ALA A 81 3.12 0.67 0.16
C ALA A 81 2.89 0.96 1.65
N LEU A 82 3.36 2.12 2.11
CA LEU A 82 3.21 2.56 3.49
C LEU A 82 2.25 3.75 3.50
N GLU A 83 1.17 3.66 4.25
CA GLU A 83 0.34 4.83 4.52
C GLU A 83 1.11 5.79 5.44
N ILE A 84 1.07 7.08 5.11
CA ILE A 84 1.77 8.13 5.83
C ILE A 84 0.90 9.38 5.96
N GLU A 85 1.24 10.20 6.93
CA GLU A 85 0.54 11.46 7.20
C GLU A 85 0.74 12.44 6.04
N LEU A 86 -0.27 13.27 5.79
CA LEU A 86 -0.21 14.31 4.76
C LEU A 86 0.96 15.29 4.99
N ASP A 87 1.28 15.56 6.25
CA ASP A 87 2.39 16.44 6.66
C ASP A 87 3.77 15.85 6.31
N ASP A 88 3.87 14.54 6.07
CA ASP A 88 5.10 13.88 5.64
C ASP A 88 5.28 13.90 4.10
N VAL A 89 4.30 14.44 3.37
CA VAL A 89 4.34 14.58 1.91
C VAL A 89 5.13 15.84 1.51
N PRO A 90 6.08 15.74 0.56
CA PRO A 90 6.75 16.92 0.02
C PRO A 90 5.72 17.91 -0.56
N GLU A 91 5.79 19.17 -0.13
CA GLU A 91 4.85 20.24 -0.52
C GLU A 91 4.67 20.35 -2.04
N VAL A 92 5.75 20.22 -2.81
CA VAL A 92 5.72 20.24 -4.30
C VAL A 92 4.79 19.19 -4.91
N ILE A 93 4.54 18.08 -4.22
CA ILE A 93 3.63 17.02 -4.67
C ILE A 93 2.19 17.39 -4.38
N LEU A 94 1.93 18.03 -3.24
CA LEU A 94 0.61 18.54 -2.90
C LEU A 94 0.22 19.65 -3.87
N ASP A 95 1.10 20.63 -4.06
CA ASP A 95 0.91 21.76 -4.97
C ASP A 95 0.60 21.30 -6.40
N ASN A 96 1.44 20.41 -6.95
CA ASN A 96 1.23 19.88 -8.30
C ASN A 96 -0.09 19.10 -8.43
N THR A 97 -0.55 18.46 -7.36
CA THR A 97 -1.82 17.71 -7.37
C THR A 97 -3.00 18.67 -7.34
N GLU A 98 -2.98 19.68 -6.47
CA GLU A 98 -4.04 20.69 -6.41
C GLU A 98 -4.14 21.50 -7.71
N GLU A 99 -3.01 21.82 -8.35
CA GLU A 99 -3.00 22.47 -9.67
C GLU A 99 -3.62 21.58 -10.75
N ALA A 100 -3.28 20.29 -10.77
CA ALA A 100 -3.78 19.35 -11.76
C ALA A 100 -5.25 18.97 -11.56
N TYR A 101 -5.77 19.08 -10.33
CA TYR A 101 -7.10 18.64 -9.93
C TYR A 101 -7.76 19.68 -9.00
N PRO A 102 -8.14 20.85 -9.55
CA PRO A 102 -8.63 22.00 -8.75
C PRO A 102 -9.97 21.76 -8.06
N GLU A 103 -10.66 20.66 -8.37
CA GLU A 103 -11.95 20.28 -7.76
C GLU A 103 -11.84 19.40 -6.50
N ILE A 104 -10.62 19.04 -6.08
CA ILE A 104 -10.38 18.24 -4.86
C ILE A 104 -10.80 19.04 -3.64
N GLU A 105 -11.54 18.40 -2.71
CA GLU A 105 -11.86 19.03 -1.42
C GLU A 105 -10.90 18.64 -0.30
N PHE A 106 -10.40 17.40 -0.30
CA PHE A 106 -9.42 16.90 0.67
C PHE A 106 -8.73 15.62 0.18
N PHE A 107 -7.57 15.33 0.77
CA PHE A 107 -6.83 14.08 0.63
C PHE A 107 -7.31 13.08 1.69
N GLU A 108 -7.71 11.88 1.27
CA GLU A 108 -8.23 10.82 2.14
C GLU A 108 -7.13 9.93 2.69
N ALA A 109 -6.16 9.55 1.85
CA ALA A 109 -4.99 8.79 2.26
C ALA A 109 -3.80 9.15 1.37
N VAL A 110 -2.59 9.05 1.95
CA VAL A 110 -1.35 9.18 1.20
C VAL A 110 -0.47 7.96 1.41
N MET A 111 -0.12 7.29 0.31
CA MET A 111 0.78 6.14 0.35
C MET A 111 2.15 6.51 -0.17
N ARG A 112 3.20 6.18 0.58
CA ARG A 112 4.57 6.10 0.10
C ARG A 112 4.85 4.71 -0.44
N VAL A 113 5.13 4.62 -1.74
CA VAL A 113 5.43 3.34 -2.38
C VAL A 113 6.93 3.23 -2.70
N GLU A 114 7.53 2.12 -2.26
CA GLU A 114 8.94 1.74 -2.52
C GLU A 114 8.97 0.42 -3.30
N ARG A 115 9.73 0.33 -4.39
CA ARG A 115 9.87 -0.90 -5.20
C ARG A 115 11.32 -1.38 -5.25
N ALA A 116 11.51 -2.70 -5.24
CA ALA A 116 12.86 -3.28 -5.34
C ALA A 116 13.57 -2.94 -6.66
N ALA A 117 12.81 -2.77 -7.76
CA ALA A 117 13.35 -2.55 -9.09
C ALA A 117 13.64 -1.08 -9.43
N GLN A 118 13.11 -0.11 -8.66
CA GLN A 118 13.24 1.33 -8.97
C GLN A 118 13.26 2.17 -7.69
N VAL A 119 14.23 3.08 -7.59
CA VAL A 119 14.33 4.05 -6.48
C VAL A 119 13.47 5.27 -6.81
N PHE A 120 12.15 5.09 -6.87
CA PHE A 120 11.23 6.22 -6.87
C PHE A 120 10.34 6.13 -5.63
N THR A 121 9.97 7.30 -5.11
CA THR A 121 8.92 7.41 -4.12
C THR A 121 7.67 7.85 -4.86
N LYS A 122 6.66 6.98 -4.87
CA LYS A 122 5.36 7.33 -5.43
C LYS A 122 4.41 7.70 -4.32
N TRP A 123 3.66 8.75 -4.58
CA TRP A 123 2.64 9.31 -3.71
C TRP A 123 1.30 8.99 -4.36
N CYS A 124 0.54 8.11 -3.73
CA CYS A 124 -0.82 7.84 -4.12
C CYS A 124 -1.73 8.70 -3.25
N LEU A 125 -2.44 9.64 -3.86
CA LEU A 125 -3.40 10.50 -3.20
C LEU A 125 -4.80 9.98 -3.54
N GLU A 126 -5.52 9.50 -2.53
CA GLU A 126 -6.96 9.25 -2.66
C GLU A 126 -7.70 10.56 -2.40
N MET A 127 -8.57 10.96 -3.33
CA MET A 127 -9.18 12.28 -3.32
C MET A 127 -10.68 12.17 -3.54
N LYS A 128 -11.43 13.01 -2.83
CA LYS A 128 -12.90 13.05 -2.92
C LYS A 128 -13.39 14.38 -3.46
N ASN A 129 -14.27 14.32 -4.44
CA ASN A 129 -15.02 15.47 -4.96
C ASN A 129 -16.50 15.36 -4.58
N LEU A 130 -17.24 16.49 -4.58
CA LEU A 130 -18.70 16.58 -4.30
C LEU A 130 -19.59 15.60 -5.08
N LYS A 131 -19.11 15.03 -6.19
CA LYS A 131 -19.82 14.04 -7.01
C LYS A 131 -19.47 12.58 -6.68
N SER A 132 -18.77 12.31 -5.58
CA SER A 132 -18.46 10.97 -5.05
C SER A 132 -17.67 10.04 -6.00
N HIS A 133 -16.73 10.58 -6.77
CA HIS A 133 -15.80 9.79 -7.58
C HIS A 133 -14.39 9.84 -6.98
N TYR A 134 -13.87 8.67 -6.59
CA TYR A 134 -12.48 8.51 -6.18
C TYR A 134 -11.57 8.64 -7.40
N HIS A 135 -10.55 9.48 -7.29
CA HIS A 135 -9.47 9.55 -8.27
C HIS A 135 -8.18 9.07 -7.60
N THR A 136 -7.47 8.17 -8.26
CA THR A 136 -6.15 7.72 -7.83
C THR A 136 -5.11 8.32 -8.77
N ASN A 137 -4.31 9.26 -8.26
CA ASN A 137 -3.19 9.78 -9.03
C ASN A 137 -1.88 9.18 -8.57
N GLN A 138 -0.99 9.06 -9.54
CA GLN A 138 0.31 8.44 -9.39
C GLN A 138 1.34 9.47 -9.80
N MET A 139 1.99 10.10 -8.83
CA MET A 139 3.12 10.98 -9.11
C MET A 139 4.43 10.29 -8.74
N VAL A 140 5.36 10.28 -9.69
CA VAL A 140 6.68 9.68 -9.58
C VAL A 140 7.68 10.84 -9.66
N LEU A 141 8.51 10.98 -8.62
CA LEU A 141 9.70 11.84 -8.65
C LEU A 141 10.95 10.99 -8.93
#